data_AF-X1RXD9-F1
#
_entry.id   AF-X1RXD9-F1
#
_cell.length_a   1.000
_cell.length_b   1.000
_cell.length_c   1.000
_cell.angle_alpha   90.00
_cell.angle_beta   90.00
_cell.angle_gamma   90.00
#
_symmetry.space_group_name_H-M   'P 1'
#
loop_
_entity.id
_entity.type
_entity.pdbx_description
1 polymer ?
#
loop_
_entity_poly.entity_id
_entity_poly.type
_entity_poly.pdbx_seq_one_letter_code
_entity_poly.pdbx_strand_id
1 'polypeptide(L)'
;GFHPDLPEQRKAELFSLVLSGFEHYAKANGCSLIGIKDVPEPTTAAFGAVFSDRAFAGIPGLPTAWLDINFDSIETYMARLSSGTRKDMRRKMKSFE
;
A
#
# COMPACT_ATOMS: atom_id res chain seq x y z
N GLY A 1 -4.60 -11.35 -5.04
CA GLY A 1 -5.63 -10.40 -5.49
C GLY A 1 -6.82 -11.15 -6.05
N PHE A 2 -7.88 -10.46 -6.43
CA PHE A 2 -9.02 -11.08 -7.12
C PHE A 2 -8.69 -11.39 -8.58
N HIS A 3 -9.27 -12.46 -9.11
CA HIS A 3 -9.19 -12.76 -10.55
C HIS A 3 -9.89 -11.65 -11.35
N PRO A 4 -9.38 -11.24 -12.52
CA PRO A 4 -9.98 -10.17 -13.33
C PRO A 4 -11.43 -10.44 -13.72
N ASP A 5 -11.78 -11.69 -13.99
CA ASP A 5 -13.15 -12.07 -14.39
C ASP A 5 -14.13 -12.16 -13.21
N LEU A 6 -13.69 -11.86 -11.99
CA LEU A 6 -14.56 -11.91 -10.83
C LEU A 6 -15.46 -10.66 -10.78
N PRO A 7 -16.79 -10.81 -10.74
CA PRO A 7 -17.70 -9.68 -10.60
C PRO A 7 -17.41 -8.88 -9.33
N GLU A 8 -17.40 -7.55 -9.44
CA GLU A 8 -17.12 -6.63 -8.32
C GLU A 8 -17.99 -6.93 -7.09
N GLN A 9 -19.27 -7.26 -7.30
CA GLN A 9 -20.24 -7.53 -6.24
C GLN A 9 -19.84 -8.73 -5.37
N ARG A 10 -19.07 -9.68 -5.92
CA ARG A 10 -18.61 -10.87 -5.21
C ARG A 10 -17.32 -10.66 -4.44
N LYS A 11 -16.58 -9.58 -4.71
CA LYS A 11 -15.28 -9.35 -4.06
C LYS A 11 -15.44 -9.17 -2.56
N ALA A 12 -16.44 -8.40 -2.11
CA ALA A 12 -16.66 -8.15 -0.68
C ALA A 12 -17.06 -9.44 0.06
N GLU A 13 -17.94 -10.24 -0.53
CA GLU A 13 -18.34 -11.55 -0.01
C GLU A 13 -17.14 -12.48 0.15
N LEU A 14 -16.35 -12.63 -0.92
CA LEU A 14 -15.16 -13.50 -0.91
C LEU A 14 -14.09 -12.99 0.06
N PHE A 15 -13.89 -11.67 0.15
CA PHE A 15 -12.97 -11.09 1.11
C PHE A 15 -13.40 -11.40 2.55
N SER A 16 -14.70 -11.28 2.84
CA SER A 16 -15.26 -11.64 4.14
C SER A 16 -15.02 -13.12 4.47
N LEU A 17 -15.19 -14.03 3.52
CA LEU A 17 -14.91 -15.46 3.72
C LEU A 17 -13.44 -15.73 4.04
N VAL A 18 -12.51 -15.05 3.35
CA VAL A 18 -11.07 -15.15 3.64
C VAL A 18 -10.76 -14.67 5.06
N LEU A 19 -11.32 -13.53 5.47
CA LEU A 19 -11.12 -12.99 6.82
C LEU A 19 -11.69 -13.91 7.89
N SER A 20 -12.88 -14.49 7.69
CA SER A 20 -13.45 -15.48 8.63
C SER A 20 -12.53 -16.68 8.82
N GLY A 21 -11.98 -17.22 7.73
CA GLY A 21 -11.04 -18.35 7.80
C GLY A 21 -9.77 -17.98 8.55
N PHE A 22 -9.24 -16.78 8.29
CA PHE A 22 -8.04 -16.29 8.95
C PHE A 22 -8.24 -16.01 10.45
N GLU A 23 -9.35 -15.39 10.84
CA GLU A 23 -9.72 -15.17 12.23
C GLU A 23 -9.89 -16.49 12.99
N HIS A 24 -10.53 -17.49 12.36
CA HIS A 24 -10.66 -18.81 12.94
C HIS A 24 -9.29 -19.46 13.17
N TYR A 25 -8.40 -19.39 12.18
CA TYR A 25 -7.02 -19.87 12.29
C TYR A 25 -6.25 -19.15 13.40
N ALA A 26 -6.32 -17.81 13.44
CA ALA A 26 -5.65 -16.99 14.45
C ALA A 26 -6.11 -17.38 15.86
N LYS A 27 -7.41 -17.54 16.07
CA LYS A 27 -7.99 -17.98 17.34
C LYS A 27 -7.50 -19.37 17.74
N ALA A 28 -7.48 -20.33 16.81
CA ALA A 28 -7.00 -21.68 17.06
C ALA A 28 -5.51 -21.73 17.45
N ASN A 29 -4.73 -20.73 17.03
CA ASN A 29 -3.30 -20.61 17.34
C ASN A 29 -3.00 -19.62 18.48
N GLY A 30 -4.01 -19.16 19.21
CA GLY A 30 -3.81 -18.24 20.34
C GLY A 30 -3.33 -16.85 19.95
N CYS A 31 -3.51 -16.43 18.69
CA CYS A 31 -3.18 -15.08 18.25
C CYS A 31 -4.26 -14.09 18.70
N SER A 32 -3.91 -13.18 19.61
CA SER A 32 -4.84 -12.21 20.21
C SER A 32 -5.01 -10.93 19.38
N LEU A 33 -4.11 -10.66 18.44
CA LEU A 33 -4.12 -9.47 17.59
C LEU A 33 -3.98 -9.86 16.13
N ILE A 34 -4.84 -9.30 15.29
CA ILE A 34 -4.86 -9.52 13.85
C ILE A 34 -4.66 -8.18 13.17
N GLY A 35 -3.73 -8.13 12.22
CA GLY A 35 -3.45 -6.94 11.41
C GLY A 35 -3.43 -7.28 9.93
N ILE A 36 -4.00 -6.38 9.12
CA ILE A 36 -3.92 -6.43 7.67
C ILE A 36 -2.97 -5.33 7.23
N LYS A 37 -1.84 -5.70 6.62
CA LYS A 37 -0.78 -4.77 6.22
C LYS A 37 -0.87 -4.48 4.72
N ASP A 38 -0.29 -3.35 4.32
CA ASP A 38 -0.12 -2.95 2.92
C ASP A 38 -1.47 -2.86 2.17
N VAL A 39 -2.50 -2.37 2.87
CA VAL A 39 -3.83 -2.13 2.30
C VAL A 39 -3.78 -0.82 1.52
N PRO A 40 -3.93 -0.84 0.17
CA PRO A 40 -4.01 0.38 -0.61
C PRO A 40 -5.26 1.18 -0.25
N GLU A 41 -5.17 2.50 -0.32
CA GLU A 41 -6.31 3.39 -0.01
C GLU A 41 -7.60 3.07 -0.79
N PRO A 42 -7.57 2.74 -2.09
CA PRO A 42 -8.77 2.29 -2.82
C PRO A 42 -9.41 1.03 -2.22
N THR A 43 -8.60 0.12 -1.66
CA THR A 43 -9.07 -1.11 -1.01
C THR A 43 -9.75 -0.79 0.31
N THR A 44 -9.22 0.16 1.09
CA THR A 44 -9.85 0.63 2.33
C THR A 44 -11.24 1.18 2.07
N ALA A 45 -11.41 1.97 1.01
CA ALA A 45 -12.72 2.48 0.61
C ALA A 45 -13.66 1.36 0.12
N ALA A 46 -13.17 0.46 -0.74
CA ALA A 46 -13.99 -0.61 -1.33
C ALA A 46 -14.49 -1.65 -0.32
N PHE A 47 -13.73 -1.94 0.74
CA PHE A 47 -14.05 -2.96 1.74
C PHE A 47 -14.30 -2.40 3.15
N GLY A 48 -14.50 -1.09 3.28
CA GLY A 48 -14.68 -0.42 4.58
C GLY A 48 -15.75 -1.06 5.47
N ALA A 49 -16.88 -1.44 4.89
CA ALA A 49 -17.95 -2.14 5.62
C ALA A 49 -17.48 -3.49 6.19
N VAL A 50 -16.77 -4.30 5.38
CA VAL A 50 -16.23 -5.60 5.81
C VAL A 50 -15.25 -5.44 6.97
N PHE A 51 -14.41 -4.40 6.95
CA PHE A 51 -13.49 -4.10 8.05
C PHE A 51 -14.23 -3.65 9.32
N SER A 52 -15.21 -2.74 9.17
CA SER A 52 -16.00 -2.20 10.29
C SER A 52 -16.80 -3.30 10.99
N ASP A 53 -17.44 -4.19 10.24
CA ASP A 53 -18.25 -5.30 10.78
C ASP A 53 -17.41 -6.28 11.63
N ARG A 54 -16.09 -6.28 11.43
CA ARG A 54 -15.11 -7.13 12.13
C ARG A 54 -14.28 -6.37 13.16
N ALA A 55 -14.65 -5.14 13.48
CA ALA A 55 -13.97 -4.25 14.43
C ALA A 55 -12.48 -3.98 14.10
N PHE A 56 -12.08 -4.04 12.82
CA PHE A 56 -10.77 -3.54 12.42
C PHE A 56 -10.74 -2.01 12.51
N ALA A 57 -9.67 -1.49 13.13
CA ALA A 57 -9.37 -0.07 13.12
C ALA A 57 -8.31 0.24 12.08
N GLY A 58 -8.56 1.26 11.24
CA GLY A 58 -7.58 1.75 10.28
C GLY A 58 -6.45 2.49 11.00
N ILE A 59 -5.21 2.08 10.76
CA ILE A 59 -4.01 2.81 11.19
C ILE A 59 -3.43 3.47 9.95
N PRO A 60 -3.40 4.82 9.86
CA PRO A 60 -2.79 5.49 8.71
C PRO A 60 -1.31 5.12 8.62
N GLY A 61 -0.86 4.83 7.40
CA GLY A 61 0.56 4.65 7.12
C GLY A 61 1.35 5.94 7.36
N LEU A 62 2.67 5.83 7.43
CA LEU A 62 3.54 6.99 7.41
C LEU A 62 3.35 7.76 6.08
N PRO A 63 3.47 9.09 6.08
CA PRO A 63 3.46 9.88 4.85
C PRO A 63 4.51 9.31 3.90
N THR A 64 4.06 8.69 2.82
CA THR A 64 4.96 8.18 1.79
C THR A 64 5.21 9.32 0.82
N ALA A 65 6.48 9.69 0.66
CA ALA A 65 6.86 10.62 -0.39
C ALA A 65 6.64 9.91 -1.74
N TRP A 66 5.74 10.46 -2.55
CA TRP A 66 5.52 9.99 -3.91
C TRP A 66 6.10 11.01 -4.89
N LEU A 67 6.92 10.53 -5.83
CA LEU A 67 7.43 11.32 -6.93
C LEU A 67 6.81 10.78 -8.22
N ASP A 68 5.98 11.60 -8.85
CA ASP A 68 5.47 11.30 -10.19
C ASP A 68 6.63 11.38 -11.20
N ILE A 69 6.79 10.31 -12.00
CA ILE A 69 7.83 10.21 -13.03
C ILE A 69 7.27 10.80 -14.32
N ASN A 70 7.15 12.12 -14.32
CA ASN A 70 6.60 12.92 -15.41
C ASN A 70 7.68 13.82 -16.04
N PHE A 71 8.90 13.29 -16.14
CA PHE A 71 10.05 13.92 -16.77
C PHE A 71 10.67 12.94 -17.77
N ASP A 72 11.22 13.50 -18.84
CA ASP A 72 11.76 12.76 -19.99
C ASP A 72 13.25 12.42 -19.85
N SER A 73 13.93 13.02 -18.88
CA SER A 73 15.36 12.79 -18.63
C SER A 73 15.72 13.00 -17.17
N ILE A 74 16.88 12.44 -16.77
CA ILE A 74 17.46 12.64 -15.46
C ILE A 74 17.78 14.14 -15.26
N GLU A 75 18.26 14.82 -16.30
CA GLU A 75 18.57 16.25 -16.29
C GLU A 75 17.33 17.09 -15.98
N THR A 76 16.19 16.79 -16.62
CA THR A 76 14.89 17.44 -16.38
C THR A 76 14.44 17.24 -14.94
N TYR A 77 14.60 16.03 -14.38
CA TYR A 77 14.35 15.79 -12.95
C TYR A 77 15.30 16.58 -12.05
N MET A 78 16.61 16.52 -12.32
CA MET A 78 17.61 17.19 -11.52
C MET A 78 17.37 18.70 -11.49
N ALA A 79 16.95 19.33 -12.60
CA ALA A 79 16.66 20.76 -12.66
C ALA A 79 15.60 21.23 -11.65
N ARG A 80 14.68 20.35 -11.23
CA ARG A 80 13.62 20.63 -10.24
C ARG A 80 14.12 20.62 -8.79
N LEU A 81 15.33 20.09 -8.55
CA LEU A 81 15.91 19.97 -7.22
C LEU A 81 16.67 21.24 -6.81
N SER A 82 16.81 21.47 -5.50
CA SER A 82 17.65 22.55 -4.97
C SER A 82 19.10 22.42 -5.42
N SER A 83 19.86 23.53 -5.44
CA SER A 83 21.29 23.51 -5.80
C SER A 83 22.10 22.50 -4.97
N GLY A 84 21.84 22.42 -3.66
CA GLY A 84 22.47 21.47 -2.75
C GLY A 84 22.12 20.02 -3.08
N THR A 85 20.84 19.72 -3.29
CA THR A 85 20.37 18.38 -3.64
C THR A 85 20.92 17.93 -5.00
N ARG A 86 20.93 18.82 -6.00
CA ARG A 86 21.55 18.54 -7.31
C ARG A 86 23.02 18.16 -7.18
N LYS A 87 23.79 18.93 -6.38
CA LYS A 87 25.21 18.65 -6.14
C LYS A 87 25.42 17.28 -5.49
N ASP A 88 24.62 16.94 -4.48
CA ASP A 88 24.70 15.65 -3.80
C ASP A 88 24.38 14.47 -4.73
N MET A 89 23.32 14.59 -5.53
CA MET A 89 22.93 13.57 -6.51
C MET A 89 24.03 13.36 -7.56
N ARG A 90 24.59 14.42 -8.15
CA ARG A 90 25.71 14.30 -9.11
C ARG A 90 26.92 13.60 -8.49
N ARG A 91 27.24 13.91 -7.24
CA ARG A 91 28.35 13.27 -6.50
C ARG A 91 28.10 11.78 -6.31
N LYS A 92 26.89 11.37 -5.93
CA LYS A 92 26.50 9.96 -5.77
C LYS A 92 26.55 9.20 -7.11
N MET A 93 26.03 9.80 -8.19
CA MET A 93 26.07 9.16 -9.51
C MET A 93 27.50 8.85 -9.96
N LYS A 94 28.44 9.79 -9.76
CA LYS A 94 29.87 9.57 -10.07
C LYS A 94 30.52 8.46 -9.26
N SER A 95 30.02 8.12 -8.06
CA SER A 95 30.58 7.00 -7.29
C SER A 95 30.15 5.63 -7.79
N PHE A 96 29.23 5.59 -8.76
CA PHE A 96 28.82 4.37 -9.45
C PHE A 96 29.45 4.20 -10.83
N GLU A 97 30.33 5.13 -11.25
CA GLU A 97 31.22 5.01 -12.41
C GLU A 97 32.61 4.55 -11.96
#